data_AF-A0A7Y4HV65-F1
#
_entry.id   AF-A0A7Y4HV65-F1
#
_cell.length_a   1.000
_cell.length_b   1.000
_cell.length_c   1.000
_cell.angle_alpha   90.00
_cell.angle_beta   90.00
_cell.angle_gamma   90.00
#
_symmetry.space_group_name_H-M   'P 1'
#
loop_
_entity.id
_entity.type
_entity.pdbx_description
1 polymer ?
#
loop_
_entity_poly.entity_id
_entity_poly.type
_entity_poly.pdbx_seq_one_letter_code
_entity_poly.pdbx_strand_id
1 'polypeptide(L)' 'MVATIPADKTLWGTAAIGKSRSLPTADPVVVLWDLLRETGPDAPEAASHVRRTIIDLPDMLHR' A
#
# COMPACT_ATOMS: atom_id res chain seq x y z
N MET A 1 -3.41 23.93 -16.65
CA MET A 1 -3.27 23.89 -15.17
C MET A 1 -1.80 24.06 -14.86
N VAL A 2 -1.41 25.12 -14.12
CA VAL A 2 0.00 25.39 -13.77
C VAL A 2 0.17 25.04 -12.28
N ALA A 3 1.08 24.12 -11.98
CA ALA A 3 1.43 23.78 -10.61
C ALA A 3 2.52 24.75 -10.11
N THR A 4 2.25 25.43 -9.00
CA THR A 4 3.24 26.28 -8.32
C THR A 4 4.09 25.42 -7.41
N ILE A 5 5.39 25.35 -7.69
CA ILE A 5 6.36 24.61 -6.88
C ILE A 5 6.84 25.51 -5.74
N PRO A 6 6.65 25.14 -4.46
CA PRO A 6 7.18 25.89 -3.35
C PRO A 6 8.71 25.92 -3.37
N ALA A 7 9.30 27.11 -3.22
CA ALA A 7 10.75 27.33 -3.23
C ALA A 7 11.46 26.79 -1.98
N ASP A 8 10.71 26.45 -0.93
CA ASP A 8 11.25 25.93 0.32
C ASP A 8 11.81 24.51 0.13
N LYS A 9 13.13 24.37 0.28
CA LYS A 9 13.85 23.10 0.10
C LYS A 9 13.53 22.07 1.18
N THR A 10 13.05 22.49 2.35
CA THR A 10 12.71 21.58 3.46
C THR A 10 11.46 20.75 3.16
N LEU A 11 10.52 21.30 2.39
CA LEU A 11 9.30 20.60 1.93
C LEU A 11 9.62 19.41 1.02
N TRP A 12 10.70 19.49 0.25
CA TRP A 12 11.14 18.40 -0.63
C TRP A 12 11.97 17.34 0.11
N GLY A 13 12.60 17.72 1.23
CA GLY A 13 13.35 16.79 2.08
C GLY A 13 12.45 15.72 2.71
N THR A 14 11.25 16.09 3.15
CA THR A 14 10.25 15.14 3.68
C THR A 14 9.62 14.29 2.58
N ALA A 15 9.43 14.84 1.38
CA ALA A 15 8.98 14.07 0.22
C ALA A 15 9.98 12.96 -0.17
N ALA A 16 11.28 13.19 0.00
CA ALA A 16 12.31 12.17 -0.19
C ALA A 16 12.29 11.09 0.91
N ILE A 17 11.89 11.45 2.14
CA ILE A 17 11.63 10.48 3.22
C ILE A 17 10.38 9.64 2.88
N GLY A 18 9.37 10.24 2.24
CA GLY A 18 8.20 9.54 1.67
C GLY A 18 8.50 8.67 0.44
N LYS A 19 9.66 8.86 -0.22
CA LYS A 19 10.19 7.90 -1.22
C LYS A 19 10.79 6.64 -0.57
N SER A 20 10.54 6.45 0.72
CA SER A 20 10.78 5.21 1.45
C SER A 20 10.02 4.04 0.82
N ARG A 21 10.74 3.28 -0.03
CA ARG A 21 10.71 1.82 -0.10
C ARG A 21 9.30 1.20 -0.15
N SER A 22 8.66 1.25 -1.33
CA SER A 22 7.51 0.43 -1.74
C SER A 22 6.52 0.04 -0.63
N LEU A 23 6.18 0.97 0.27
CA LEU A 23 5.16 0.69 1.27
C LEU A 23 3.87 0.46 0.47
N PRO A 24 3.14 -0.64 0.72
CA PRO A 24 1.91 -0.89 0.01
C PRO A 24 1.00 0.34 0.20
N THR A 25 0.52 0.89 -0.92
CA THR A 25 -0.32 2.10 -0.95
C THR A 25 -1.64 1.94 -0.20
N ALA A 26 -1.97 0.72 0.23
CA ALA A 26 -3.08 0.38 1.11
C ALA A 26 -2.63 -0.62 2.17
N ASP A 27 -3.19 -0.52 3.38
CA ASP A 27 -3.01 -1.52 4.42
C ASP A 27 -3.65 -2.85 3.96
N PRO A 28 -2.88 -3.96 3.85
CA PRO A 28 -3.39 -5.22 3.32
C PRO A 28 -4.48 -5.85 4.20
N VAL A 29 -4.53 -5.54 5.51
CA VAL A 29 -5.61 -5.99 6.40
C VAL A 29 -6.92 -5.28 6.06
N VAL A 30 -6.85 -3.99 5.74
CA VAL A 30 -8.02 -3.22 5.28
C VAL A 30 -8.50 -3.73 3.93
N VAL A 31 -7.58 -3.97 2.98
CA VAL A 31 -7.92 -4.54 1.66
C VAL A 31 -8.60 -5.91 1.81
N LEU A 32 -8.11 -6.77 2.71
CA LEU A 32 -8.74 -8.06 2.97
C LEU A 32 -10.15 -7.91 3.55
N TRP A 33 -10.35 -6.97 4.47
CA TRP A 33 -11.67 -6.70 5.04
C TRP A 33 -12.69 -6.25 3.99
N ASP A 34 -12.27 -5.39 3.06
CA ASP A 34 -13.13 -4.92 1.98
C ASP A 34 -13.48 -6.06 1.01
N LEU A 35 -12.49 -6.88 0.61
CA LEU A 35 -12.70 -8.03 -0.28
C LEU A 35 -13.65 -9.08 0.30
N LEU A 36 -13.62 -9.31 1.61
CA LEU A 36 -14.53 -10.25 2.28
C LEU A 36 -15.99 -9.78 2.28
N ARG A 37 -16.24 -8.50 2.00
CA ARG A 37 -17.58 -7.88 1.99
C ARG A 37 -18.11 -7.64 0.58
N GLU A 38 -17.27 -7.83 -0.43
CA GLU A 38 -17.61 -7.66 -1.84
C GLU A 38 -18.32 -8.91 -2.38
N THR A 39 -19.24 -8.75 -3.34
CA THR A 39 -20.00 -9.87 -3.94
C THR A 39 -19.57 -10.19 -5.37
N GLY A 40 -18.48 -9.57 -5.84
CA GLY A 40 -17.90 -9.82 -7.15
C GLY A 40 -17.42 -11.26 -7.32
N PRO A 41 -17.43 -11.79 -8.57
CA PRO A 41 -17.07 -13.18 -8.86
C PRO A 41 -15.65 -13.53 -8.42
N ASP A 42 -14.73 -12.56 -8.48
CA ASP A 42 -13.31 -12.76 -8.19
C ASP A 42 -12.95 -12.41 -6.73
N ALA A 43 -13.90 -11.87 -5.95
CA ALA A 43 -13.64 -11.42 -4.58
C ALA A 43 -13.08 -12.54 -3.66
N PRO A 44 -13.57 -13.80 -3.72
CA PRO A 44 -13.01 -14.88 -2.90
C PRO A 44 -11.58 -15.26 -3.27
N GLU A 45 -11.25 -15.24 -4.57
CA GLU A 45 -9.90 -15.53 -5.06
C GLU A 45 -8.93 -14.41 -4.66
N ALA A 46 -9.33 -13.15 -4.88
CA ALA A 46 -8.56 -11.98 -4.45
C ALA A 46 -8.30 -11.97 -2.94
N ALA A 47 -9.32 -12.27 -2.11
CA ALA A 47 -9.17 -12.36 -0.66
C ALA A 47 -8.15 -13.44 -0.25
N SER A 48 -8.12 -14.56 -0.97
CA SER A 48 -7.18 -15.66 -0.73
C SER A 48 -5.74 -15.24 -1.01
N HIS A 49 -5.51 -14.50 -2.11
CA HIS A 49 -4.20 -13.95 -2.44
C HIS A 49 -3.71 -12.94 -1.40
N VAL A 50 -4.56 -11.98 -1.00
CA VAL A 50 -4.20 -10.97 -0.01
C VAL A 50 -3.88 -11.61 1.34
N ARG A 51 -4.68 -12.59 1.77
CA ARG A 51 -4.43 -13.35 3.00
C ARG A 51 -3.08 -14.06 2.97
N ARG A 52 -2.71 -14.68 1.84
CA ARG A 52 -1.40 -15.31 1.67
C ARG A 52 -0.27 -14.28 1.83
N THR A 53 -0.39 -13.13 1.18
CA THR A 53 0.60 -12.05 1.29
C THR A 53 0.78 -11.56 2.73
N ILE A 54 -0.29 -11.42 3.51
CA ILE A 54 -0.20 -11.00 4.94
C ILE A 54 0.57 -12.03 5.76
N ILE A 55 0.34 -13.32 5.53
CA ILE A 55 0.99 -14.41 6.26
C ILE A 55 2.48 -14.53 5.90
N ASP A 56 2.82 -14.30 4.63
CA ASP A 56 4.18 -14.40 4.12
C ASP A 56 4.99 -13.09 4.31
N LEU A 57 4.31 -11.98 4.65
CA LEU A 57 4.91 -10.67 4.89
C LEU A 57 6.04 -10.67 5.95
N PRO A 58 5.92 -11.37 7.10
CA PRO A 58 6.98 -11.43 8.10
C PRO A 58 8.27 -12.02 7.53
N ASP A 59 8.18 -13.05 6.68
CA ASP A 59 9.35 -13.68 6.06
C ASP A 59 10.03 -12.76 5.04
N MET A 60 9.27 -11.85 4.40
CA MET A 60 9.79 -10.87 3.45
C MET A 60 10.45 -9.66 4.11
N LEU A 61 10.08 -9.32 5.35
CA LEU A 61 10.65 -8.20 6.11
C LEU A 61 12.00 -8.53 6.78
N HIS A 62 12.37 -9.81 6.83
CA HIS A 62 13.61 -10.30 7.42
C HIS A 62 14.70 -10.71 6.40
N ARG A 63 14.49 -10.44 5.09
CA ARG A 63 15.49 -10.57 4.03
C ARG A 63 16.05 -9.22 3.59
#